data_AF-A0A9D9MF99-F1
#
_entry.id   AF-A0A9D9MF99-F1
#
_cell.length_a   1.000
_cell.length_b   1.000
_cell.length_c   1.000
_cell.angle_alpha   90.00
_cell.angle_beta   90.00
_cell.angle_gamma   90.00
#
_symmetry.space_group_name_H-M   'P 1'
#
loop_
_entity.id
_entity.type
_entity.pdbx_description
1 polymer ?
#
loop_
_entity_poly.entity_id
_entity_poly.type
_entity_poly.pdbx_seq_one_letter_code
_entity_poly.pdbx_strand_id
1 'polypeptide(L)'
;MPEMSTKFVPKHKGDKNPNPKLLKFVRHVTDRIPGKIKMDSDAPEYWGLACIFEDEMDATTREASLDLLLDMLPGNFFRVREHHTYAALHEMNAKKHYTPDDATFDELLDKLSYFGMLEYDYGDKYTDDGPVPGTTYNREDRIYWVPMFVPGSAEYTNMNTDLMDRHPELAMFFERMTFLPLEKITPMVPMGGSGIGMHVIPVEKAISMENQSVSIEHISYWLKKYEGHIGVG
;
A
#
# COMPACT_ATOMS: atom_id res chain seq x y z
N MET A 1 -7.39 -25.03 -2.62
CA MET A 1 -6.73 -23.71 -2.59
C MET A 1 -5.93 -23.57 -3.86
N PRO A 2 -5.92 -22.42 -4.57
CA PRO A 2 -5.05 -22.24 -5.71
C PRO A 2 -3.60 -22.32 -5.23
N GLU A 3 -2.89 -23.36 -5.66
CA GLU A 3 -1.49 -23.51 -5.34
C GLU A 3 -0.68 -22.39 -6.00
N MET A 4 0.43 -22.01 -5.36
CA MET A 4 1.35 -21.04 -5.97
C MET A 4 1.86 -21.64 -7.27
N SER A 5 2.05 -20.80 -8.29
CA SER A 5 2.80 -21.25 -9.47
C SER A 5 4.14 -21.84 -9.04
N THR A 6 4.41 -23.07 -9.47
CA THR A 6 5.70 -23.75 -9.26
C THR A 6 6.70 -23.46 -10.38
N LYS A 7 6.30 -22.68 -11.40
CA LYS A 7 7.17 -22.32 -12.53
C LYS A 7 8.36 -21.46 -12.11
N PHE A 8 8.20 -20.70 -11.04
CA PHE A 8 9.25 -19.86 -10.47
C PHE A 8 9.29 -20.07 -8.97
N VAL A 9 10.51 -20.16 -8.43
CA VAL A 9 10.75 -20.29 -6.99
C VAL A 9 11.49 -19.03 -6.55
N PRO A 10 10.92 -18.21 -5.66
CA PRO A 10 11.58 -17.00 -5.16
C PRO A 10 12.95 -17.34 -4.57
N LYS A 11 13.96 -16.55 -4.92
CA LYS A 11 15.37 -16.81 -4.58
C LYS A 11 15.58 -16.98 -3.07
N HIS A 12 14.93 -16.14 -2.28
CA HIS A 12 15.07 -16.05 -0.83
C HIS A 12 14.13 -16.97 -0.04
N LYS A 13 13.33 -17.79 -0.74
CA LYS A 13 12.40 -18.69 -0.08
C LYS A 13 13.17 -19.81 0.64
N GLY A 14 12.96 -19.92 1.94
CA GLY A 14 13.64 -20.93 2.76
C GLY A 14 15.10 -20.62 3.02
N ASP A 15 15.49 -19.34 2.96
CA ASP A 15 16.84 -18.89 3.34
C ASP A 15 17.25 -19.47 4.69
N LYS A 16 18.47 -20.02 4.74
CA LYS A 16 19.03 -20.68 5.94
C LYS A 16 19.42 -19.70 7.03
N ASN A 17 19.86 -18.52 6.64
CA ASN A 17 20.32 -17.44 7.52
C ASN A 17 19.57 -16.14 7.19
N PRO A 18 18.26 -16.08 7.42
CA PRO A 18 17.48 -14.90 7.07
C PRO A 18 17.86 -13.70 7.95
N ASN A 19 17.82 -12.49 7.38
CA ASN A 19 18.10 -11.28 8.14
C ASN A 19 17.07 -11.10 9.27
N PRO A 20 17.51 -11.07 10.55
CA PRO A 20 16.60 -11.02 11.68
C PRO A 20 15.82 -9.71 11.78
N LYS A 21 16.40 -8.59 11.32
CA LYS A 21 15.69 -7.30 11.26
C LYS A 21 14.62 -7.30 10.19
N LEU A 22 14.91 -7.88 9.02
CA LEU A 22 13.91 -8.04 7.97
C LEU A 22 12.74 -8.91 8.45
N LEU A 23 13.02 -10.06 9.07
CA LEU A 23 11.98 -10.91 9.68
C LEU A 23 11.13 -10.15 10.69
N LYS A 24 11.76 -9.34 11.55
CA LYS A 24 11.05 -8.50 12.52
C LYS A 24 10.18 -7.45 11.83
N PHE A 25 10.70 -6.79 10.81
CA PHE A 25 9.98 -5.77 10.04
C PHE A 25 8.76 -6.37 9.35
N VAL A 26 8.93 -7.43 8.56
CA VAL A 26 7.82 -8.05 7.81
C VAL A 26 6.77 -8.65 8.74
N ARG A 27 7.18 -9.17 9.90
CA ARG A 27 6.28 -9.63 10.96
C ARG A 27 5.47 -8.49 11.57
N HIS A 28 6.03 -7.29 11.67
CA HIS A 28 5.29 -6.11 12.16
C HIS A 28 4.37 -5.55 11.09
N VAL A 29 4.72 -5.62 9.81
CA VAL A 29 3.91 -5.04 8.72
C VAL A 29 2.74 -5.95 8.32
N THR A 30 2.91 -7.28 8.35
CA THR A 30 1.90 -8.24 7.84
C THR A 30 0.53 -8.07 8.48
N ASP A 31 -0.54 -8.10 7.70
CA ASP A 31 -1.93 -8.16 8.16
C ASP A 31 -2.40 -9.61 8.43
N ARG A 32 -1.59 -10.61 8.07
CA ARG A 32 -1.86 -12.02 8.38
C ARG A 32 -1.63 -12.32 9.84
N ILE A 33 -2.69 -12.62 10.58
CA ILE A 33 -2.61 -13.04 11.99
C ILE A 33 -1.60 -14.19 12.22
N PRO A 34 -1.56 -15.27 11.41
CA PRO A 34 -0.54 -16.30 11.58
C PRO A 34 0.89 -15.78 11.42
N GLY A 35 1.12 -14.86 10.47
CA GLY A 35 2.42 -14.22 10.23
C GLY A 35 2.87 -13.33 11.39
N LYS A 36 1.93 -12.63 12.05
CA LYS A 36 2.19 -11.88 13.29
C LYS A 36 2.68 -12.78 14.43
N ILE A 37 2.21 -14.03 14.49
CA ILE A 37 2.58 -14.99 15.54
C ILE A 37 3.93 -15.63 15.20
N LYS A 38 4.07 -16.14 13.97
CA LYS A 38 5.26 -16.84 13.50
C LYS A 38 5.60 -16.38 12.08
N MET A 39 6.81 -15.88 11.92
CA MET A 39 7.39 -15.47 10.64
C MET A 39 8.70 -16.23 10.42
N ASP A 40 8.89 -16.77 9.23
CA ASP A 40 10.09 -17.48 8.79
C ASP A 40 10.37 -17.19 7.31
N SER A 41 11.48 -17.72 6.78
CA SER A 41 11.94 -17.44 5.42
C SER A 41 11.13 -18.13 4.32
N ASP A 42 10.22 -19.05 4.66
CA ASP A 42 9.27 -19.63 3.71
C ASP A 42 8.08 -18.71 3.44
N ALA A 43 7.84 -17.72 4.31
CA ALA A 43 6.72 -16.81 4.24
C ALA A 43 6.87 -15.80 3.07
N PRO A 44 5.79 -15.54 2.31
CA PRO A 44 5.80 -14.55 1.23
C PRO A 44 6.17 -13.14 1.66
N GLU A 45 5.83 -12.77 2.88
CA GLU A 45 6.25 -11.50 3.47
C GLU A 45 7.77 -11.35 3.50
N TYR A 46 8.49 -12.44 3.81
CA TYR A 46 9.94 -12.42 3.88
C TYR A 46 10.56 -12.42 2.49
N TRP A 47 10.34 -13.47 1.68
CA TRP A 47 11.03 -13.59 0.40
C TRP A 47 10.60 -12.50 -0.60
N GLY A 48 9.39 -11.95 -0.46
CA GLY A 48 8.90 -10.85 -1.27
C GLY A 48 9.66 -9.55 -1.04
N LEU A 49 10.06 -9.26 0.20
CA LEU A 49 10.86 -8.07 0.52
C LEU A 49 12.37 -8.35 0.57
N ALA A 50 12.79 -9.61 0.74
CA ALA A 50 14.20 -9.97 0.74
C ALA A 50 14.88 -9.60 -0.58
N CYS A 51 14.22 -9.77 -1.73
CA CYS A 51 14.78 -9.33 -3.01
C CYS A 51 15.06 -7.81 -3.04
N ILE A 52 14.27 -6.99 -2.34
CA ILE A 52 14.52 -5.55 -2.23
C ILE A 52 15.70 -5.28 -1.30
N PHE A 53 15.66 -5.80 -0.07
CA PHE A 53 16.65 -5.46 0.95
C PHE A 53 18.00 -6.15 0.74
N GLU A 54 18.02 -7.38 0.24
CA GLU A 54 19.22 -8.19 0.10
C GLU A 54 19.88 -8.04 -1.28
N ASP A 55 19.10 -7.79 -2.34
CA ASP A 55 19.65 -7.71 -3.71
C ASP A 55 19.79 -6.26 -4.23
N GLU A 56 18.89 -5.34 -3.88
CA GLU A 56 18.92 -3.95 -4.38
C GLU A 56 19.70 -2.97 -3.48
N MET A 57 20.17 -3.45 -2.33
CA MET A 57 20.87 -2.65 -1.34
C MET A 57 22.18 -3.32 -0.91
N ASP A 58 23.23 -2.51 -0.74
CA ASP A 58 24.41 -2.96 -0.02
C ASP A 58 24.09 -3.16 1.47
N ALA A 59 24.97 -3.87 2.18
CA ALA A 59 24.75 -4.21 3.59
C ALA A 59 24.60 -2.97 4.49
N THR A 60 25.31 -1.88 4.23
CA THR A 60 25.21 -0.65 5.04
C THR A 60 23.85 0.01 4.83
N THR A 61 23.44 0.20 3.58
CA THR A 61 22.14 0.78 3.23
C THR A 61 20.99 -0.08 3.76
N ARG A 62 21.10 -1.41 3.65
CA ARG A 62 20.09 -2.35 4.15
C ARG A 62 19.89 -2.23 5.66
N GLU A 63 20.98 -2.23 6.43
CA GLU A 63 20.88 -2.16 7.89
C GLU A 63 20.32 -0.81 8.35
N ALA A 64 20.77 0.29 7.75
CA ALA A 64 20.23 1.62 8.01
C ALA A 64 18.73 1.71 7.68
N SER A 65 18.33 1.15 6.53
CA SER A 65 16.93 1.07 6.12
C SER A 65 16.06 0.32 7.13
N LEU A 66 16.49 -0.88 7.52
CA LEU A 66 15.71 -1.73 8.42
C LEU A 66 15.63 -1.14 9.83
N ASP A 67 16.70 -0.50 10.32
CA ASP A 67 16.68 0.19 11.60
C ASP A 67 15.71 1.38 11.58
N LEU A 68 15.79 2.24 10.56
CA LEU A 68 14.86 3.35 10.39
C LEU A 68 13.41 2.87 10.32
N LEU A 69 13.11 1.91 9.44
CA LEU A 69 11.74 1.40 9.25
C LEU A 69 11.20 0.75 10.52
N LEU A 70 12.02 0.02 11.28
CA LEU A 70 11.62 -0.56 12.56
C LEU A 70 11.35 0.50 13.63
N ASP A 71 12.09 1.60 13.61
CA ASP A 71 11.91 2.71 14.55
C ASP A 71 10.73 3.62 14.20
N MET A 72 10.34 3.67 12.92
CA MET A 72 9.12 4.36 12.47
C MET A 72 7.83 3.60 12.81
N LEU A 73 7.92 2.29 13.07
CA LEU A 73 6.75 1.46 13.37
C LEU A 73 6.25 1.70 14.80
N PRO A 74 4.92 1.79 15.00
CA PRO A 74 4.34 2.01 16.33
C PRO A 74 4.57 0.80 17.22
N GLY A 75 4.68 1.00 18.54
CA GLY A 75 4.77 -0.10 19.51
C GLY A 75 3.55 -1.05 19.52
N ASN A 76 2.41 -0.62 18.94
CA ASN A 76 1.25 -1.49 18.74
C ASN A 76 1.40 -2.31 17.46
N PHE A 77 1.65 -3.62 17.61
CA PHE A 77 1.80 -4.58 16.51
C PHE A 77 0.58 -4.74 15.58
N PHE A 78 -0.59 -4.19 15.94
CA PHE A 78 -1.77 -4.17 15.08
C PHE A 78 -1.91 -2.89 14.25
N ARG A 79 -1.02 -1.92 14.46
CA ARG A 79 -0.95 -0.69 13.67
C ARG A 79 0.37 -0.68 12.89
N VAL A 80 0.30 -0.23 11.66
CA VAL A 80 1.48 -0.07 10.80
C VAL A 80 1.73 1.41 10.52
N ARG A 81 0.68 2.14 10.13
CA ARG A 81 0.78 3.55 9.74
C ARG A 81 0.83 4.46 10.96
N GLU A 82 2.02 4.96 11.25
CA GLU A 82 2.28 6.11 12.11
C GLU A 82 2.99 7.18 11.28
N HIS A 83 2.49 8.41 11.35
CA HIS A 83 2.91 9.51 10.49
C HIS A 83 4.01 10.30 11.18
N HIS A 84 5.12 10.50 10.50
CA HIS A 84 6.31 11.19 11.00
C HIS A 84 6.63 12.38 10.10
N THR A 85 6.86 13.55 10.67
CA THR A 85 7.28 14.71 9.89
C THR A 85 8.73 14.53 9.42
N TYR A 86 9.11 15.20 8.33
CA TYR A 86 10.50 15.30 7.89
C TYR A 86 11.46 15.61 9.06
N ALA A 87 11.15 16.65 9.85
CA ALA A 87 11.96 17.04 10.99
C ALA A 87 12.10 15.93 12.05
N ALA A 88 11.04 15.16 12.31
CA ALA A 88 11.09 14.05 13.25
C ALA A 88 12.02 12.92 12.75
N LEU A 89 11.99 12.61 11.45
CA LEU A 89 12.90 11.61 10.88
C LEU A 89 14.37 12.04 10.95
N HIS A 90 14.66 13.31 10.64
CA HIS A 90 16.03 13.85 10.80
C HIS A 90 16.47 13.87 12.26
N GLU A 91 15.56 14.11 13.21
CA GLU A 91 15.86 13.99 14.64
C GLU A 91 16.18 12.53 15.02
N MET A 92 15.47 11.55 14.46
CA MET A 92 15.80 10.13 14.65
C MET A 92 17.21 9.82 14.10
N ASN A 93 17.53 10.30 12.90
CA ASN A 93 18.85 10.11 12.31
C ASN A 93 19.94 10.78 13.14
N ALA A 94 19.73 12.01 13.62
CA ALA A 94 20.68 12.69 14.49
C ALA A 94 20.95 11.95 15.81
N LYS A 95 19.98 11.19 16.32
CA LYS A 95 20.10 10.40 17.56
C LYS A 95 20.71 9.02 17.36
N LYS A 96 20.35 8.35 16.27
CA LYS A 96 20.70 6.94 16.03
C LYS A 96 21.74 6.71 14.96
N HIS A 97 22.05 7.75 14.18
CA HIS A 97 23.07 7.77 13.14
C HIS A 97 22.89 6.63 12.12
N TYR A 98 21.71 6.54 11.49
CA TYR A 98 21.49 5.57 10.40
C TYR A 98 22.38 5.90 9.20
N THR A 99 22.54 7.19 8.90
CA THR A 99 23.44 7.73 7.87
C THR A 99 24.35 8.81 8.48
N PRO A 100 25.49 9.13 7.82
CA PRO A 100 26.46 10.09 8.38
C PRO A 100 25.98 11.54 8.37
N ASP A 101 25.10 11.93 7.44
CA ASP A 101 24.65 13.31 7.26
C ASP A 101 23.23 13.38 6.68
N ASP A 102 22.65 14.59 6.66
CA ASP A 102 21.28 14.83 6.21
C ASP A 102 21.10 14.56 4.71
N ALA A 103 22.11 14.81 3.87
CA ALA A 103 22.00 14.60 2.43
C ALA A 103 21.94 13.09 2.10
N THR A 104 22.80 12.30 2.73
CA THR A 104 22.77 10.84 2.63
C THR A 104 21.52 10.24 3.29
N PHE A 105 20.97 10.89 4.32
CA PHE A 105 19.68 10.49 4.88
C PHE A 105 18.53 10.73 3.90
N ASP A 106 18.53 11.89 3.23
CA ASP A 106 17.55 12.19 2.19
C ASP A 106 17.60 11.19 1.04
N GLU A 107 18.79 10.80 0.58
CA GLU A 107 18.97 9.75 -0.43
C GLU A 107 18.41 8.41 0.05
N LEU A 108 18.58 8.06 1.33
CA LEU A 108 17.99 6.86 1.93
C LEU A 108 16.45 6.91 1.90
N LEU A 109 15.84 8.04 2.28
CA LEU A 109 14.38 8.22 2.24
C LEU A 109 13.85 8.10 0.82
N ASP A 110 14.50 8.75 -0.16
CA ASP A 110 14.09 8.66 -1.57
C ASP A 110 14.22 7.23 -2.09
N LYS A 111 15.28 6.51 -1.72
CA LYS A 111 15.48 5.10 -2.11
C LYS A 111 14.40 4.20 -1.52
N LEU A 112 14.04 4.39 -0.25
CA LEU A 112 12.96 3.65 0.40
C LEU A 112 11.60 3.93 -0.24
N SER A 113 11.34 5.19 -0.61
CA SER A 113 10.12 5.55 -1.34
C SER A 113 10.07 4.98 -2.75
N TYR A 114 11.20 4.97 -3.47
CA TYR A 114 11.30 4.34 -4.78
C TYR A 114 10.98 2.84 -4.74
N PHE A 115 11.43 2.13 -3.70
CA PHE A 115 11.09 0.72 -3.51
C PHE A 115 9.73 0.48 -2.86
N GLY A 116 8.96 1.52 -2.56
CA GLY A 116 7.65 1.39 -1.93
C GLY A 116 7.69 0.95 -0.47
N MET A 117 8.85 1.08 0.21
CA MET A 117 9.01 0.76 1.64
C MET A 117 8.68 1.94 2.55
N LEU A 118 8.58 3.14 1.99
CA LEU A 118 8.28 4.37 2.69
C LEU A 118 7.36 5.23 1.82
N GLU A 119 6.20 5.62 2.35
CA GLU A 119 5.31 6.56 1.68
C GLU A 119 5.51 7.96 2.24
N TYR A 120 5.16 8.97 1.45
CA TYR A 120 4.97 10.32 1.94
C TYR A 120 3.86 11.06 1.20
N ASP A 121 3.26 12.02 1.89
CA ASP A 121 2.44 13.07 1.31
C ASP A 121 2.84 14.43 1.89
N TYR A 122 2.07 15.46 1.57
CA TYR A 122 2.25 16.80 2.12
C TYR A 122 1.23 17.11 3.22
N GLY A 123 0.51 16.11 3.72
CA GLY A 123 -0.63 16.26 4.62
C GLY A 123 -1.84 16.94 3.98
N ASP A 124 -2.85 17.21 4.80
CA ASP A 124 -4.01 17.98 4.38
C ASP A 124 -3.67 19.47 4.36
N LYS A 125 -3.64 20.04 3.15
CA LYS A 125 -3.35 21.46 2.90
C LYS A 125 -4.54 22.19 2.30
N TYR A 126 -5.74 21.67 2.55
CA TYR A 126 -7.00 22.24 2.08
C TYR A 126 -7.97 22.47 3.24
N THR A 127 -8.81 23.49 3.11
CA THR A 127 -10.03 23.68 3.89
C THR A 127 -11.22 23.70 2.94
N ASP A 128 -12.42 23.75 3.50
CA ASP A 128 -13.66 23.92 2.71
C ASP A 128 -13.65 25.19 1.83
N ASP A 129 -12.83 26.18 2.20
CA ASP A 129 -12.70 27.47 1.51
C ASP A 129 -11.55 27.50 0.48
N GLY A 130 -10.81 26.39 0.31
CA GLY A 130 -9.72 26.25 -0.66
C GLY A 130 -8.36 25.88 -0.03
N PRO A 131 -7.25 25.99 -0.79
CA PRO A 131 -5.92 25.66 -0.27
C PRO A 131 -5.53 26.59 0.87
N VAL A 132 -4.89 26.06 1.91
CA VAL A 132 -4.42 26.83 3.06
C VAL A 132 -3.42 27.90 2.59
N PRO A 133 -3.64 29.20 2.87
CA PRO A 133 -2.74 30.26 2.46
C PRO A 133 -1.31 30.04 2.97
N GLY A 134 -0.32 30.22 2.10
CA GLY A 134 1.09 30.02 2.44
C GLY A 134 1.56 28.56 2.45
N THR A 135 0.75 27.63 1.93
CA THR A 135 1.18 26.24 1.74
C THR A 135 2.38 26.15 0.81
N THR A 136 3.40 25.43 1.26
CA THR A 136 4.53 24.98 0.46
C THR A 136 4.49 23.47 0.26
N TYR A 137 5.17 22.99 -0.78
CA TYR A 137 5.28 21.57 -1.13
C TYR A 137 6.76 21.16 -1.22
N ASN A 138 7.56 21.71 -0.31
CA ASN A 138 8.99 21.41 -0.24
C ASN A 138 9.20 20.09 0.50
N ARG A 139 10.42 19.56 0.44
CA ARG A 139 10.76 18.28 1.06
C ARG A 139 10.50 18.26 2.56
N GLU A 140 10.74 19.39 3.20
CA GLU A 140 10.60 19.64 4.63
C GLU A 140 9.13 19.63 5.07
N ASP A 141 8.20 19.81 4.14
CA ASP A 141 6.75 19.77 4.39
C ASP A 141 6.17 18.35 4.34
N ARG A 142 6.99 17.36 3.96
CA ARG A 142 6.54 15.96 3.79
C ARG A 142 6.26 15.29 5.14
N ILE A 143 5.23 14.46 5.13
CA ILE A 143 4.88 13.54 6.20
C ILE A 143 5.08 12.12 5.68
N TYR A 144 5.82 11.31 6.41
CA TYR A 144 6.25 9.97 6.01
C TYR A 144 5.61 8.88 6.88
N TRP A 145 5.36 7.70 6.31
CA TRP A 145 4.93 6.52 7.07
C TRP A 145 5.35 5.22 6.39
N VAL A 146 5.45 4.15 7.18
CA VAL A 146 5.63 2.79 6.65
C VAL A 146 4.28 2.30 6.09
N PRO A 147 4.22 1.89 4.82
CA PRO A 147 3.02 1.33 4.21
C PRO A 147 2.69 -0.06 4.76
N MET A 148 1.41 -0.43 4.68
CA MET A 148 1.02 -1.85 4.82
C MET A 148 1.44 -2.62 3.55
N PHE A 149 1.23 -3.93 3.49
CA PHE A 149 1.49 -4.67 2.25
C PHE A 149 0.47 -4.35 1.16
N VAL A 150 -0.83 -4.45 1.48
CA VAL A 150 -1.93 -4.17 0.53
C VAL A 150 -3.05 -3.39 1.26
N PRO A 151 -3.52 -2.26 0.71
CA PRO A 151 -2.85 -1.46 -0.32
C PRO A 151 -1.56 -0.84 0.24
N GLY A 152 -0.50 -0.81 -0.56
CA GLY A 152 0.79 -0.29 -0.10
C GLY A 152 1.99 -0.94 -0.78
N SER A 153 2.98 -1.33 0.01
CA SER A 153 4.31 -1.76 -0.48
C SER A 153 4.27 -2.84 -1.56
N ALA A 154 3.36 -3.81 -1.47
CA ALA A 154 3.25 -4.85 -2.49
C ALA A 154 2.64 -4.34 -3.82
N GLU A 155 1.84 -3.28 -3.78
CA GLU A 155 1.31 -2.61 -4.97
C GLU A 155 2.37 -1.70 -5.60
N TYR A 156 3.08 -0.92 -4.79
CA TYR A 156 4.08 0.03 -5.28
C TYR A 156 5.25 -0.65 -5.97
N THR A 157 5.69 -1.81 -5.48
CA THR A 157 6.72 -2.60 -6.18
C THR A 157 6.26 -3.06 -7.56
N ASN A 158 4.97 -3.36 -7.73
CA ASN A 158 4.40 -3.76 -9.03
C ASN A 158 4.17 -2.58 -9.99
N MET A 159 4.17 -1.34 -9.49
CA MET A 159 4.15 -0.15 -10.35
C MET A 159 5.51 0.12 -11.01
N ASN A 160 6.58 -0.53 -10.52
CA ASN A 160 7.92 -0.43 -11.07
C ASN A 160 8.23 -1.63 -11.97
N THR A 161 8.04 -1.46 -13.28
CA THR A 161 8.26 -2.52 -14.27
C THR A 161 9.69 -3.04 -14.28
N ASP A 162 10.68 -2.16 -14.18
CA ASP A 162 12.10 -2.55 -14.22
C ASP A 162 12.50 -3.37 -12.97
N LEU A 163 11.87 -3.09 -11.83
CA LEU A 163 12.06 -3.86 -10.61
C LEU A 163 11.39 -5.24 -10.72
N MET A 164 10.18 -5.30 -11.26
CA MET A 164 9.44 -6.54 -11.47
C MET A 164 10.12 -7.48 -12.49
N ASP A 165 10.74 -6.93 -13.53
CA ASP A 165 11.49 -7.72 -14.52
C ASP A 165 12.74 -8.38 -13.90
N ARG A 166 13.38 -7.72 -12.95
CA ARG A 166 14.56 -8.25 -12.22
C ARG A 166 14.17 -9.20 -11.10
N HIS A 167 13.03 -8.94 -10.45
CA HIS A 167 12.52 -9.69 -9.29
C HIS A 167 11.07 -10.14 -9.53
N PRO A 168 10.83 -11.14 -10.40
CA PRO A 168 9.49 -11.61 -10.73
C PRO A 168 8.75 -12.22 -9.52
N GLU A 169 9.45 -12.54 -8.42
CA GLU A 169 8.83 -12.86 -7.13
C GLU A 169 7.93 -11.74 -6.60
N LEU A 170 8.15 -10.46 -6.94
CA LEU A 170 7.33 -9.36 -6.45
C LEU A 170 5.86 -9.49 -6.89
N ALA A 171 5.63 -9.97 -8.11
CA ALA A 171 4.28 -10.25 -8.60
C ALA A 171 3.62 -11.40 -7.80
N MET A 172 4.39 -12.42 -7.43
CA MET A 172 3.91 -13.51 -6.57
C MET A 172 3.64 -13.01 -5.15
N PHE A 173 4.51 -12.15 -4.63
CA PHE A 173 4.34 -11.53 -3.32
C PHE A 173 3.04 -10.72 -3.24
N PHE A 174 2.76 -9.89 -4.24
CA PHE A 174 1.49 -9.15 -4.33
C PHE A 174 0.27 -10.07 -4.39
N GLU A 175 0.30 -11.11 -5.22
CA GLU A 175 -0.78 -12.11 -5.27
C GLU A 175 -1.00 -12.77 -3.89
N ARG A 176 0.08 -13.10 -3.19
CA ARG A 176 0.00 -13.68 -1.85
C ARG A 176 -0.52 -12.72 -0.80
N MET A 177 -0.12 -11.45 -0.83
CA MET A 177 -0.57 -10.44 0.14
C MET A 177 -2.00 -9.98 -0.12
N THR A 178 -2.51 -10.05 -1.34
CA THR A 178 -3.92 -9.80 -1.63
C THR A 178 -4.82 -10.98 -1.22
N PHE A 179 -4.31 -12.21 -1.30
CA PHE A 179 -5.10 -13.42 -1.08
C PHE A 179 -5.11 -13.91 0.38
N LEU A 180 -3.93 -14.17 0.95
CA LEU A 180 -3.76 -14.89 2.22
C LEU A 180 -4.40 -14.21 3.46
N PRO A 181 -4.44 -12.88 3.59
CA PRO A 181 -5.08 -12.24 4.73
C PRO A 181 -6.59 -12.48 4.78
N LEU A 182 -7.23 -12.60 3.61
CA LEU A 182 -8.68 -12.64 3.47
C LEU A 182 -9.23 -14.03 3.18
N GLU A 183 -8.41 -15.01 2.77
CA GLU A 183 -8.83 -16.32 2.23
C GLU A 183 -9.95 -17.03 3.03
N LYS A 184 -9.92 -16.91 4.37
CA LYS A 184 -10.86 -17.59 5.28
C LYS A 184 -12.18 -16.85 5.45
N ILE A 185 -12.18 -15.54 5.19
CA ILE A 185 -13.34 -14.67 5.37
C ILE A 185 -13.96 -14.25 4.04
N THR A 186 -13.23 -14.33 2.91
CA THR A 186 -13.73 -13.96 1.58
C THR A 186 -15.10 -14.58 1.26
N PRO A 187 -15.38 -15.87 1.54
CA PRO A 187 -16.71 -16.46 1.26
C PRO A 187 -17.86 -15.85 2.08
N MET A 188 -17.55 -15.14 3.16
CA MET A 188 -18.49 -14.48 4.06
C MET A 188 -18.63 -12.98 3.79
N VAL A 189 -17.81 -12.40 2.89
CA VAL A 189 -17.87 -10.97 2.57
C VAL A 189 -19.09 -10.70 1.67
N PRO A 190 -19.98 -9.75 2.03
CA PRO A 190 -21.13 -9.40 1.21
C PRO A 190 -20.78 -8.93 -0.20
N MET A 191 -21.75 -9.05 -1.12
CA MET A 191 -21.67 -8.47 -2.47
C MET A 191 -21.37 -6.97 -2.37
N GLY A 192 -20.40 -6.50 -3.17
CA GLY A 192 -19.89 -5.12 -3.09
C GLY A 192 -18.63 -4.96 -2.23
N GLY A 193 -18.05 -6.04 -1.71
CA GLY A 193 -16.71 -6.00 -1.11
C GLY A 193 -16.66 -5.53 0.33
N SER A 194 -17.73 -4.90 0.85
CA SER A 194 -17.81 -4.34 2.20
C SER A 194 -16.60 -3.47 2.58
N GLY A 195 -15.92 -2.86 1.60
CA GLY A 195 -14.67 -2.12 1.80
C GLY A 195 -13.42 -2.97 2.11
N ILE A 196 -13.53 -4.31 2.07
CA ILE A 196 -12.47 -5.25 2.47
C ILE A 196 -11.87 -5.98 1.26
N GLY A 197 -12.61 -6.11 0.15
CA GLY A 197 -12.10 -6.81 -1.03
C GLY A 197 -12.78 -6.40 -2.33
N MET A 198 -12.09 -6.64 -3.44
CA MET A 198 -12.61 -6.35 -4.78
C MET A 198 -13.52 -7.50 -5.22
N HIS A 199 -14.85 -7.35 -5.11
CA HIS A 199 -15.77 -8.28 -5.76
C HIS A 199 -15.95 -7.88 -7.21
N VAL A 200 -15.54 -8.76 -8.12
CA VAL A 200 -15.86 -8.63 -9.54
C VAL A 200 -17.35 -8.94 -9.71
N ILE A 201 -18.15 -7.93 -9.98
CA ILE A 201 -19.50 -8.13 -10.52
C ILE A 201 -19.31 -8.52 -11.99
N PRO A 202 -19.79 -9.69 -12.44
CA PRO A 202 -19.75 -10.05 -13.85
C PRO A 202 -20.40 -8.94 -14.67
N VAL A 203 -19.76 -8.52 -15.77
CA VAL A 203 -20.20 -7.39 -16.60
C VAL A 203 -21.69 -7.49 -16.96
N GLU A 204 -22.19 -8.69 -17.24
CA GLU A 204 -23.61 -8.94 -17.52
C GLU A 204 -24.56 -8.57 -16.36
N LYS A 205 -24.15 -8.79 -15.11
CA LYS A 205 -24.95 -8.39 -13.93
C LYS A 205 -24.89 -6.88 -13.68
N ALA A 206 -23.79 -6.22 -14.02
CA ALA A 206 -23.67 -4.76 -13.91
C ALA A 206 -24.61 -4.03 -14.88
N ILE A 207 -24.84 -4.59 -16.08
CA ILE A 207 -25.78 -4.05 -17.08
C ILE A 207 -27.22 -4.04 -16.52
N SER A 208 -27.61 -5.01 -15.69
CA SER A 208 -28.94 -5.04 -15.07
C SER A 208 -29.14 -4.01 -13.94
N MET A 209 -28.06 -3.40 -13.46
CA MET A 209 -28.06 -2.37 -12.41
C MET A 209 -27.93 -0.94 -12.97
N GLU A 210 -28.06 -0.74 -14.28
CA GLU A 210 -28.17 0.60 -14.83
C GLU A 210 -29.38 1.32 -14.23
N ASN A 211 -29.10 2.43 -13.55
CA ASN A 211 -30.12 3.32 -13.03
C ASN A 211 -30.75 4.03 -14.24
N GLN A 212 -31.86 3.49 -14.74
CA GLN A 212 -32.63 4.15 -15.80
C GLN A 212 -33.49 5.23 -15.15
N SER A 213 -33.41 6.46 -15.68
CA SER A 213 -34.29 7.53 -15.23
C SER A 213 -35.74 7.12 -15.45
N VAL A 214 -36.58 7.28 -14.42
CA VAL A 214 -38.00 6.95 -14.52
C VAL A 214 -38.71 8.00 -15.35
N SER A 215 -39.77 7.63 -16.06
CA SER A 215 -40.47 8.52 -17.00
C SER A 215 -40.75 9.94 -16.47
N ILE A 216 -41.08 10.11 -15.18
CA ILE A 216 -41.34 11.41 -14.54
C ILE A 216 -40.12 12.34 -14.44
N GLU A 217 -38.90 11.80 -14.52
CA GLU A 217 -37.66 12.57 -14.51
C GLU A 217 -37.34 13.16 -15.90
N HIS A 218 -38.02 12.66 -16.95
CA HIS A 218 -37.87 13.21 -18.29
C HIS A 218 -38.82 14.38 -18.52
N ILE A 219 -38.29 15.49 -19.04
CA ILE A 219 -39.08 16.67 -19.45
C ILE A 219 -40.18 16.30 -20.45
N SER A 220 -39.93 15.32 -21.34
CA SER A 220 -40.90 14.82 -22.31
C SER A 220 -42.17 14.26 -21.67
N TYR A 221 -42.08 13.64 -20.49
CA TYR A 221 -43.25 13.17 -19.74
C TYR A 221 -44.14 14.33 -19.30
N TRP A 222 -43.54 15.41 -18.80
CA TRP A 222 -44.27 16.61 -18.39
C TRP A 222 -44.86 17.37 -19.58
N LEU A 223 -44.12 17.49 -20.68
CA LEU A 223 -44.61 18.09 -21.91
C LEU A 223 -45.83 17.34 -22.46
N LYS A 224 -45.79 15.99 -22.47
CA LYS A 224 -46.91 15.15 -22.90
C LYS A 224 -48.09 15.21 -21.92
N LYS A 225 -47.82 15.21 -20.61
CA LYS A 225 -48.87 15.26 -19.57
C LYS A 225 -49.66 16.57 -19.61
N TYR A 226 -49.02 17.68 -19.97
CA TYR A 226 -49.65 18.99 -20.03
C TYR A 226 -49.86 19.50 -21.47
N GLU A 227 -49.72 18.62 -22.47
CA GLU A 227 -49.98 18.93 -23.87
C GLU A 227 -51.44 19.40 -24.04
N GLY A 228 -51.63 20.62 -24.54
CA GLY A 228 -52.95 21.26 -24.64
C GLY A 228 -53.50 21.88 -23.34
N HIS A 229 -52.73 21.88 -22.24
CA HIS A 229 -53.07 22.55 -20.98
C HIS A 229 -52.08 23.65 -20.57
N ILE A 230 -50.91 23.73 -21.21
CA ILE A 230 -50.01 24.87 -21.09
C ILE A 230 -50.43 25.92 -22.13
N GLY A 231 -51.38 26.78 -21.75
CA GLY A 231 -51.67 27.99 -22.51
C GLY A 231 -50.51 28.97 -22.32
N VAL A 232 -49.84 29.35 -23.41
CA VAL A 232 -48.93 30.50 -23.38
C VAL A 232 -49.81 31.74 -23.40
N GLY A 233 -49.86 32.44 -22.27
CA GLY A 233 -50.54 33.72 -22.07
C GLY A 233 -49.64 34.63 -21.26
#